data_AF-A0A925UY02-F1
#
_entry.id   AF-A0A925UY02-F1
#
_cell.length_a   1.000
_cell.length_b   1.000
_cell.length_c   1.000
_cell.angle_alpha   90.00
_cell.angle_beta   90.00
_cell.angle_gamma   90.00
#
_symmetry.space_group_name_H-M   'P 1'
#
loop_
_entity.id
_entity.type
_entity.pdbx_description
1 polymer ?
#
loop_
_entity_poly.entity_id
_entity_poly.type
_entity_poly.pdbx_seq_one_letter_code
_entity_poly.pdbx_strand_id
1 'polypeptide(L)' 'MQKIITFLTFNDQAEEAANYYVSLFKNASIDEVTRQEEGGPVLIVEFTIEGQPF' A
#
# COMPACT_ATOMS: atom_id res chain seq x y z
N MET A 1 16.55 -2.38 8.28
CA MET A 1 15.94 -3.15 7.18
C MET A 1 15.10 -4.25 7.80
N GLN A 2 13.80 -4.25 7.52
CA GLN A 2 12.88 -5.23 8.07
C GLN A 2 12.89 -6.48 7.21
N LYS A 3 13.07 -7.65 7.85
CA LYS A 3 13.15 -8.94 7.12
C LYS A 3 11.79 -9.56 6.83
N ILE A 4 10.75 -9.16 7.57
CA ILE A 4 9.39 -9.68 7.47
C ILE A 4 8.49 -8.46 7.36
N ILE A 5 7.68 -8.42 6.32
CA ILE A 5 6.76 -7.32 6.01
C ILE A 5 5.34 -7.87 6.20
N THR A 6 4.47 -7.05 6.79
CA THR A 6 3.07 -7.42 6.98
C THR A 6 2.34 -7.31 5.65
N PHE A 7 1.84 -8.42 5.13
CA PHE A 7 1.11 -8.43 3.87
C PHE A 7 -0.39 -8.56 4.12
N LEU A 8 -1.17 -7.58 3.66
CA LEU A 8 -2.62 -7.51 3.82
C LEU A 8 -3.31 -7.84 2.49
N THR A 9 -4.33 -8.70 2.53
CA THR A 9 -5.10 -9.06 1.33
C THR A 9 -6.46 -8.39 1.31
N PHE A 10 -6.85 -7.92 0.13
CA PHE A 10 -8.14 -7.32 -0.15
C PHE A 10 -8.71 -7.95 -1.43
N ASN A 11 -10.04 -7.94 -1.57
CA ASN A 11 -10.66 -8.45 -2.79
C ASN A 11 -10.39 -7.52 -3.98
N ASP A 12 -10.69 -6.23 -3.82
CA ASP A 12 -10.60 -5.21 -4.87
C ASP A 12 -10.31 -3.80 -4.32
N GLN A 13 -10.04 -3.68 -3.02
CA GLN A 13 -9.96 -2.39 -2.31
C GLN A 13 -8.54 -2.03 -1.85
N ALA A 14 -7.51 -2.70 -2.35
CA ALA A 14 -6.14 -2.52 -1.85
C ALA A 14 -5.64 -1.05 -1.93
N GLU A 15 -5.88 -0.38 -3.06
CA GLU A 15 -5.49 1.02 -3.25
C GLU A 15 -6.32 1.99 -2.41
N GLU A 16 -7.63 1.79 -2.31
CA GLU A 16 -8.49 2.61 -1.43
C GLU A 16 -8.08 2.45 0.04
N ALA A 17 -7.83 1.21 0.48
CA ALA A 17 -7.42 0.91 1.85
C ALA A 17 -6.06 1.54 2.17
N ALA A 18 -5.07 1.40 1.30
CA ALA A 18 -3.76 2.01 1.49
C ALA A 18 -3.85 3.55 1.54
N ASN A 19 -4.61 4.18 0.63
CA ASN A 19 -4.85 5.63 0.65
C ASN A 19 -5.52 6.08 1.95
N TYR A 20 -6.50 5.32 2.45
CA TYR A 20 -7.12 5.60 3.73
C TYR A 20 -6.11 5.48 4.87
N TYR A 21 -5.30 4.42 4.93
CA TYR A 21 -4.31 4.24 5.98
C TYR A 21 -3.29 5.37 6.00
N VAL A 22 -2.73 5.76 4.85
CA VAL A 22 -1.74 6.85 4.83
C VAL A 22 -2.35 8.22 5.17
N SER A 23 -3.67 8.39 4.98
CA SER A 23 -4.36 9.62 5.39
C SER A 23 -4.49 9.79 6.91
N LEU A 24 -4.38 8.69 7.68
CA LEU A 24 -4.56 8.70 9.13
C LEU A 24 -3.30 9.07 9.91
N PHE A 25 -2.12 8.92 9.29
CA PHE A 25 -0.83 9.11 9.95
C PHE A 25 -0.06 10.25 9.30
N LYS A 26 0.74 10.97 10.10
CA LYS A 26 1.47 12.16 9.61
C LYS A 26 2.65 11.78 8.72
N ASN A 27 3.37 10.72 9.07
CA ASN A 27 4.53 10.27 8.32
C ASN A 27 4.18 8.99 7.56
N ALA A 28 3.28 9.10 6.58
CA ALA A 28 2.87 7.98 5.78
C ALA A 28 2.80 8.32 4.29
N SER A 29 3.10 7.34 3.44
CA SER A 29 3.15 7.49 1.99
C SER A 29 2.76 6.21 1.29
N ILE A 30 2.16 6.35 0.11
CA ILE A 30 2.14 5.29 -0.89
C ILE A 30 3.49 5.32 -1.59
N ASP A 31 4.16 4.17 -1.67
CA ASP A 31 5.50 4.04 -2.21
C ASP A 31 5.42 3.54 -3.67
N GLU A 32 4.62 2.50 -3.94
CA GLU A 32 4.40 1.97 -5.28
C GLU A 32 2.98 1.40 -5.45
N VAL A 33 2.41 1.57 -6.66
CA VAL A 33 1.14 0.92 -7.05
C VAL A 33 1.39 0.10 -8.32
N THR A 34 1.42 -1.22 -8.17
CA THR A 34 1.55 -2.13 -9.31
C THR A 34 0.18 -2.45 -9.88
N ARG A 35 0.01 -2.26 -11.19
CA ARG A 35 -1.21 -2.58 -11.95
C ARG A 35 -0.93 -3.65 -12.98
N GLN A 36 -1.95 -4.41 -13.36
CA GLN A 36 -1.83 -5.43 -14.41
C GLN A 36 -1.41 -4.83 -15.77
N GLU A 37 -1.91 -3.63 -16.05
CA GLU A 37 -1.60 -2.80 -17.22
C GLU A 37 -1.83 -1.33 -16.86
N GLU A 38 -1.38 -0.40 -17.71
CA GLU A 38 -1.57 1.03 -17.48
C GLU A 38 -3.06 1.38 -17.41
N GLY A 39 -3.51 1.90 -16.26
CA GLY A 39 -4.93 2.16 -15.97
C GLY A 39 -5.76 0.91 -15.63
N GLY A 40 -5.15 -0.27 -15.61
CA GLY A 40 -5.81 -1.53 -15.25
C GLY A 40 -5.97 -1.76 -13.74
N PRO A 41 -6.50 -2.93 -13.35
CA PRO A 41 -6.70 -3.32 -11.95
C PRO A 41 -5.39 -3.28 -11.14
N VAL A 42 -5.51 -2.87 -9.88
CA VAL A 42 -4.41 -2.87 -8.92
C VAL A 42 -4.12 -4.30 -8.45
N LEU A 43 -2.85 -4.66 -8.45
CA LEU A 43 -2.37 -5.95 -7.97
C LEU A 43 -1.74 -5.85 -6.59
N ILE A 44 -0.86 -4.86 -6.41
CA ILE A 44 -0.09 -4.65 -5.19
C ILE A 44 0.00 -3.15 -4.92
N VAL A 45 -0.09 -2.77 -3.65
CA VAL A 45 0.17 -1.41 -3.19
C VAL A 45 1.15 -1.49 -2.05
N GLU A 46 2.33 -0.92 -2.26
CA GLU A 46 3.36 -0.79 -1.24
C GLU A 46 3.20 0.56 -0.56
N PHE A 47 3.20 0.57 0.76
CA PHE A 47 3.07 1.81 1.53
C PHE A 47 3.86 1.76 2.82
N THR A 48 4.24 2.94 3.31
CA THR A 48 4.99 3.11 4.55
C THR A 48 4.22 3.96 5.53
N ILE A 49 4.18 3.55 6.80
CA ILE A 49 3.60 4.32 7.91
C ILE A 49 4.65 4.43 9.02
N GLU A 50 5.01 5.65 9.42
CA GLU A 50 5.99 5.91 10.49
C GLU A 50 7.32 5.12 10.31
N GLY A 51 7.76 4.97 9.06
CA GLY A 51 8.97 4.22 8.68
C GLY A 51 8.82 2.69 8.63
N GLN A 52 7.61 2.19 8.84
CA GLN A 52 7.25 0.77 8.75
C GLN A 52 6.63 0.47 7.37
N PRO A 53 7.27 -0.37 6.53
CA PRO A 53 6.68 -0.82 5.26
C PRO A 53 5.60 -1.89 5.48
N PHE A 54 4.62 -1.89 4.57
CA PHE A 54 3.51 -2.83 4.44
C PHE A 54 3.29 -3.22 2.98
#